data_AF-A0AA95L7F4-F1
#
_entry.id   AF-A0AA95L7F4-F1
#
_cell.length_a   1.000
_cell.length_b   1.000
_cell.length_c   1.000
_cell.angle_alpha   90.00
_cell.angle_beta   90.00
_cell.angle_gamma   90.00
#
_symmetry.space_group_name_H-M   'P 1'
#
loop_
_entity.id
_entity.type
_entity.pdbx_description
1 polymer ?
#
loop_
_entity_poly.entity_id
_entity_poly.type
_entity_poly.pdbx_seq_one_letter_code
_entity_poly.pdbx_strand_id
1 'polypeptide(L)'
;MKKYWVGSALAVVVAGTSLLLVVNHDKKDQKAVDSSGQNVAVEQVVNKTNLSDSQTNKQEETIQEVKRMYNPQWEKVNQLADKRLVELIKQAEKEFNAKKERNQDVTRLEGKYLAIYNDYEESTKTQIDSIISNMQKEVISKNLTNNISDEYVELYRIQKEKRIEKVVAELKKLS
;
A
#
# COMPACT_ATOMS: atom_id res chain seq x y z
N MET A 1 -38.86 46.32 9.43
CA MET A 1 -38.42 45.84 8.11
C MET A 1 -37.87 44.43 8.28
N LYS A 2 -38.54 43.43 7.71
CA LYS A 2 -38.17 42.01 7.80
C LYS A 2 -37.25 41.67 6.62
N LYS A 3 -36.08 41.06 6.87
CA LYS A 3 -35.22 40.47 5.83
C LYS A 3 -35.20 38.95 6.06
N TYR A 4 -35.69 38.23 5.06
CA TYR A 4 -35.57 36.78 4.91
C TYR A 4 -34.52 36.47 3.83
N TRP A 5 -34.22 35.17 3.69
CA TRP A 5 -33.48 34.47 2.60
C TRP A 5 -31.96 34.37 2.83
N VAL A 6 -31.26 33.21 2.75
CA VAL A 6 -31.54 31.84 2.27
C VAL A 6 -30.50 30.90 2.88
N GLY A 7 -30.92 29.70 3.26
CA GLY A 7 -30.02 28.58 3.54
C GLY A 7 -29.52 27.92 2.25
N SER A 8 -28.24 27.63 2.17
CA SER A 8 -27.66 26.83 1.09
C SER A 8 -27.39 25.42 1.58
N ALA A 9 -28.27 24.50 1.18
CA ALA A 9 -28.00 23.08 1.09
C ALA A 9 -27.33 22.81 -0.27
N LEU A 10 -26.22 22.08 -0.28
CA LEU A 10 -25.63 21.44 -1.46
C LEU A 10 -25.48 19.96 -1.07
N ALA A 11 -26.44 19.12 -1.47
CA ALA A 11 -26.53 18.44 -2.76
C ALA A 11 -25.55 17.26 -2.83
N VAL A 12 -26.12 16.11 -2.52
CA VAL A 12 -25.60 14.75 -2.64
C VAL A 12 -25.37 14.42 -4.13
N VAL A 13 -24.19 13.89 -4.47
CA VAL A 13 -24.03 13.01 -5.63
C VAL A 13 -23.54 11.67 -5.12
N VAL A 14 -24.50 10.78 -4.91
CA VAL A 14 -24.31 9.33 -4.79
C VAL A 14 -24.26 8.79 -6.22
N ALA A 15 -23.07 8.39 -6.65
CA ALA A 15 -22.89 7.36 -7.66
C ALA A 15 -22.12 6.24 -6.93
N GLY A 16 -22.61 5.01 -6.73
CA GLY A 16 -23.61 4.28 -7.49
C GLY A 16 -22.93 3.23 -8.35
N THR A 17 -22.35 2.21 -7.73
CA THR A 17 -22.24 0.85 -8.32
C THR A 17 -22.26 -0.19 -7.19
N SER A 18 -23.49 -0.66 -6.92
CA SER A 18 -23.90 -2.03 -6.67
C SER A 18 -23.21 -2.87 -5.58
N LEU A 19 -23.95 -3.03 -4.48
CA LEU A 19 -23.90 -4.19 -3.59
C LEU A 19 -24.01 -5.51 -4.36
N LEU A 20 -23.18 -6.50 -3.98
CA LEU A 20 -23.54 -7.91 -4.02
C LEU A 20 -23.46 -8.46 -2.59
N LEU A 21 -24.57 -8.32 -1.86
CA LEU A 21 -24.88 -9.19 -0.73
C LEU A 21 -25.37 -10.51 -1.32
N VAL A 22 -24.53 -11.54 -1.33
CA VAL A 22 -24.99 -12.91 -1.56
C VAL A 22 -25.62 -13.38 -0.24
N VAL A 23 -26.95 -13.35 -0.22
CA VAL A 23 -27.78 -13.99 0.80
C VAL A 23 -27.63 -15.51 0.64
N ASN A 24 -26.94 -16.13 1.59
CA ASN A 24 -26.99 -17.56 1.78
C ASN A 24 -28.29 -17.88 2.52
N HIS A 25 -29.28 -18.41 1.81
CA HIS A 25 -30.44 -19.04 2.45
C HIS A 25 -30.75 -20.39 1.80
N ASP A 26 -30.57 -21.39 2.64
CA ASP A 26 -30.99 -22.78 2.59
C ASP A 26 -32.48 -22.95 2.24
N LYS A 27 -32.81 -23.81 1.25
CA LYS A 27 -33.83 -24.90 1.31
C LYS A 27 -34.43 -25.33 -0.06
N LYS A 28 -34.35 -26.65 -0.29
CA LYS A 28 -35.40 -27.63 -0.71
C LYS A 28 -36.33 -27.40 -1.92
N ASP A 29 -36.26 -28.39 -2.81
CA ASP A 29 -37.35 -29.18 -3.45
C ASP A 29 -38.33 -28.58 -4.48
N GLN A 30 -38.38 -29.31 -5.62
CA GLN A 30 -39.52 -29.65 -6.51
C GLN A 30 -39.93 -28.78 -7.73
N LYS A 31 -39.53 -29.32 -8.90
CA LYS A 31 -40.32 -29.81 -10.07
C LYS A 31 -41.01 -28.87 -11.10
N ALA A 32 -40.74 -29.27 -12.36
CA ALA A 32 -41.56 -29.28 -13.59
C ALA A 32 -41.66 -27.98 -14.42
N VAL A 33 -41.64 -27.94 -15.76
CA VAL A 33 -41.53 -28.92 -16.88
C VAL A 33 -41.31 -28.12 -18.20
N ASP A 34 -40.60 -28.71 -19.18
CA ASP A 34 -40.53 -28.52 -20.66
C ASP A 34 -40.48 -27.08 -21.27
N SER A 35 -39.66 -26.75 -22.27
CA SER A 35 -39.48 -27.44 -23.56
C SER A 35 -38.42 -26.74 -24.44
N SER A 36 -37.91 -27.47 -25.44
CA SER A 36 -37.23 -27.01 -26.67
C SER A 36 -35.72 -26.69 -26.64
N GLY A 37 -34.92 -27.76 -26.62
CA GLY A 37 -34.07 -28.14 -27.76
C GLY A 37 -32.98 -27.18 -28.25
N GLN A 38 -31.74 -27.43 -27.80
CA GLN A 38 -30.59 -27.51 -28.71
C GLN A 38 -29.44 -28.29 -28.06
N ASN A 39 -29.10 -29.44 -28.66
CA ASN A 39 -27.89 -30.19 -28.35
C ASN A 39 -26.66 -29.36 -28.72
N VAL A 40 -25.88 -28.94 -27.72
CA VAL A 40 -24.43 -28.78 -27.88
C VAL A 40 -23.78 -29.37 -26.64
N ALA A 41 -23.31 -30.61 -26.78
CA ALA A 41 -22.33 -31.17 -25.86
C ALA A 41 -21.06 -30.33 -25.98
N VAL A 42 -20.78 -29.49 -24.98
CA VAL A 42 -19.44 -28.95 -24.74
C VAL A 42 -18.96 -29.64 -23.47
N GLU A 43 -18.00 -30.53 -23.66
CA GLU A 43 -17.21 -31.16 -22.62
C GLU A 43 -16.82 -30.12 -21.57
N GLN A 44 -17.35 -30.28 -20.37
CA GLN A 44 -16.86 -29.57 -19.21
C GLN A 44 -15.51 -30.20 -18.86
N VAL A 45 -14.45 -29.73 -19.52
CA VAL A 45 -13.06 -29.99 -19.11
C VAL A 45 -12.86 -29.27 -17.78
N VAL A 46 -13.19 -29.99 -16.71
CA VAL A 46 -12.71 -29.71 -15.36
C VAL A 46 -11.19 -29.93 -15.40
N ASN A 47 -10.45 -28.91 -15.82
CA ASN A 47 -9.02 -28.83 -15.53
C ASN A 47 -8.86 -28.46 -14.05
N LYS A 48 -9.13 -29.43 -13.17
CA LYS A 48 -8.46 -29.51 -11.87
C LYS A 48 -7.02 -29.89 -12.18
N THR A 49 -6.20 -28.90 -12.45
CA THR A 49 -4.75 -29.08 -12.54
C THR A 49 -4.26 -29.47 -11.15
N ASN A 50 -4.09 -30.78 -10.93
CA ASN A 50 -3.15 -31.27 -9.94
C ASN A 50 -1.76 -30.77 -10.38
N LEU A 51 -1.37 -29.57 -9.94
CA LEU A 51 0.03 -29.20 -9.96
C LEU A 51 0.73 -30.17 -9.02
N SER A 52 1.62 -31.00 -9.56
CA SER A 52 2.45 -31.86 -8.72
C SER A 52 3.28 -30.99 -7.78
N ASP A 53 3.57 -31.47 -6.58
CA ASP A 53 4.37 -30.76 -5.57
C ASP A 53 5.73 -30.27 -6.13
N SER A 54 6.25 -30.96 -7.15
CA SER A 54 7.48 -30.58 -7.86
C SER A 54 7.36 -29.25 -8.64
N GLN A 55 6.19 -28.96 -9.21
CA GLN A 55 5.95 -27.73 -9.96
C GLN A 55 5.79 -26.53 -9.03
N THR A 56 5.08 -26.70 -7.91
CA THR A 56 4.94 -25.68 -6.86
C THR A 56 6.29 -25.32 -6.24
N ASN A 57 7.14 -26.32 -5.96
CA ASN A 57 8.48 -26.09 -5.41
C ASN A 57 9.37 -25.28 -6.36
N LYS A 58 9.30 -25.54 -7.68
CA LYS A 58 10.06 -24.81 -8.69
C LYS A 58 9.58 -23.36 -8.84
N GLN A 59 8.27 -23.14 -8.73
CA GLN A 59 7.70 -21.79 -8.75
C GLN A 59 8.15 -20.98 -7.53
N GLU A 60 8.11 -21.58 -6.34
CA GLU A 60 8.57 -20.93 -5.11
C GLU A 60 10.06 -20.60 -5.17
N GLU A 61 10.92 -21.52 -5.64
CA GLU A 61 12.35 -21.26 -5.81
C GLU A 61 12.61 -20.08 -6.74
N THR A 62 11.84 -19.98 -7.82
CA THR A 62 11.92 -18.88 -8.78
C THR A 62 11.50 -17.54 -8.15
N ILE A 63 10.45 -17.54 -7.32
CA ILE A 63 10.02 -16.34 -6.59
C ILE A 63 11.11 -15.89 -5.60
N GLN A 64 11.70 -16.84 -4.87
CA GLN A 64 12.77 -16.55 -3.93
C GLN A 64 14.01 -15.99 -4.63
N GLU A 65 14.34 -16.47 -5.82
CA GLU A 65 15.41 -15.90 -6.64
C GLU A 65 15.12 -14.43 -7.00
N VAL A 66 13.90 -14.12 -7.44
CA VAL A 66 13.50 -12.74 -7.75
C VAL A 66 13.59 -11.87 -6.49
N LYS A 67 13.07 -12.33 -5.34
CA LYS A 67 13.18 -11.61 -4.07
C LYS A 67 14.64 -11.32 -3.73
N ARG A 68 15.53 -12.30 -3.87
CA ARG A 68 16.97 -12.16 -3.60
C ARG A 68 17.65 -11.14 -4.53
N MET A 69 17.24 -11.07 -5.79
CA MET A 69 17.81 -10.13 -6.77
C MET A 69 17.51 -8.68 -6.43
N TYR A 70 16.32 -8.40 -5.90
CA TYR A 70 15.86 -7.04 -5.59
C TYR A 70 16.10 -6.63 -4.13
N ASN A 71 16.35 -7.58 -3.23
CA ASN A 71 16.64 -7.30 -1.82
C ASN A 71 17.75 -6.25 -1.60
N PRO A 72 18.89 -6.26 -2.34
CA PRO A 72 19.91 -5.23 -2.17
C PRO A 72 19.42 -3.81 -2.52
N GLN A 73 18.56 -3.67 -3.53
CA GLN A 73 18.00 -2.37 -3.91
C GLN A 73 17.00 -1.89 -2.87
N TRP A 74 16.17 -2.81 -2.38
CA TRP A 74 15.22 -2.55 -1.29
C TRP A 74 15.92 -2.08 -0.01
N GLU A 75 16.97 -2.79 0.42
CA GLU A 75 17.78 -2.41 1.58
C GLU A 75 18.46 -1.06 1.38
N LYS A 76 19.01 -0.81 0.20
CA LYS A 76 19.66 0.47 -0.11
C LYS A 76 18.71 1.66 0.03
N VAL A 77 17.48 1.54 -0.48
CA VAL A 77 16.46 2.60 -0.35
C VAL A 77 16.09 2.82 1.11
N ASN A 78 15.95 1.74 1.90
CA ASN A 78 15.67 1.85 3.33
C ASN A 78 16.81 2.47 4.13
N GLN A 79 18.06 2.08 3.86
CA GLN A 79 19.23 2.71 4.48
C GLN A 79 19.33 4.19 4.15
N LEU A 80 19.00 4.58 2.92
CA LEU A 80 18.96 5.98 2.52
C LEU A 80 17.87 6.75 3.28
N ALA A 81 16.68 6.17 3.42
CA ALA A 81 15.59 6.77 4.19
C ALA A 81 15.99 6.97 5.66
N ASP A 82 16.60 5.96 6.28
CA ASP A 82 17.08 6.03 7.67
C ASP A 82 18.19 7.06 7.85
N LYS A 83 19.12 7.15 6.88
CA LYS A 83 20.17 8.17 6.89
C LYS A 83 19.58 9.58 6.82
N ARG A 84 18.64 9.82 5.90
CA ARG A 84 17.95 11.12 5.76
C ARG A 84 17.21 11.49 7.04
N LEU A 85 16.58 10.51 7.69
CA LEU A 85 15.92 10.69 8.99
C LEU A 85 16.90 11.16 10.07
N VAL A 86 18.04 10.49 10.21
CA VAL A 86 19.06 10.87 11.19
C VAL A 86 19.60 12.28 10.92
N GLU A 87 19.84 12.62 9.66
CA GLU A 87 20.31 13.96 9.27
C GLU A 87 19.25 15.03 9.56
N LEU A 88 17.97 14.74 9.29
CA LEU A 88 16.85 15.62 9.58
C LEU A 88 16.75 15.95 11.08
N ILE A 89 16.80 14.93 11.93
CA ILE A 89 16.74 15.10 13.39
C ILE A 89 17.92 15.95 13.88
N LYS A 90 19.13 15.66 13.41
CA LYS A 90 20.32 16.45 13.77
C LYS A 90 20.20 17.92 13.36
N GLN A 91 19.60 18.19 12.19
CA GLN A 91 19.34 19.56 11.76
C GLN A 91 18.32 20.24 12.67
N ALA A 92 17.25 19.54 13.03
CA ALA A 92 16.23 20.05 13.95
C ALA A 92 16.81 20.38 15.33
N GLU A 93 17.62 19.48 15.90
CA GLU A 93 18.32 19.69 17.18
C GLU A 93 19.26 20.90 17.12
N LYS A 94 20.03 21.03 16.04
CA LYS A 94 20.93 22.16 15.84
C LYS A 94 20.17 23.49 15.77
N GLU A 95 19.06 23.53 15.03
CA GLU A 95 18.24 24.75 14.92
C GLU A 95 17.54 25.08 16.25
N PHE A 96 17.04 24.07 16.96
CA PHE A 96 16.45 24.21 18.28
C PHE A 96 17.43 24.85 19.28
N ASN A 97 18.63 24.29 19.41
CA ASN A 97 19.65 24.81 20.33
C ASN A 97 20.04 26.26 19.99
N ALA A 98 20.25 26.56 18.70
CA ALA A 98 20.57 27.91 18.25
C ALA A 98 19.44 28.92 18.52
N LYS A 99 18.17 28.52 18.36
CA LYS A 99 17.02 29.36 18.69
C LYS A 99 16.87 29.57 20.20
N LYS A 100 17.07 28.51 20.98
CA LYS A 100 17.00 28.54 22.44
C LYS A 100 18.06 29.49 23.04
N GLU A 101 19.30 29.42 22.57
CA GLU A 101 20.37 30.34 22.97
C GLU A 101 20.04 31.81 22.69
N ARG A 102 19.27 32.07 21.63
CA ARG A 102 18.87 33.41 21.20
C ARG A 102 17.49 33.85 21.73
N ASN A 103 16.88 33.06 22.61
CA ASN A 103 15.49 33.25 23.09
C ASN A 103 14.48 33.46 21.95
N GLN A 104 14.65 32.73 20.85
CA GLN A 104 13.75 32.75 19.70
C GLN A 104 12.66 31.67 19.82
N ASP A 105 11.53 31.91 19.16
CA ASP A 105 10.42 30.96 19.09
C ASP A 105 10.82 29.64 18.37
N VAL A 106 10.47 28.53 19.02
CA VAL A 106 10.73 27.14 18.62
C VAL A 106 9.44 26.37 18.29
N THR A 107 8.26 26.92 18.57
CA THR A 107 6.97 26.21 18.42
C THR A 107 6.67 25.72 17.00
N ARG A 108 7.32 26.31 15.99
CA ARG A 108 7.16 25.94 14.57
C ARG A 108 8.18 24.90 14.07
N LEU A 109 9.14 24.49 14.90
CA LEU A 109 10.20 23.55 14.48
C LEU A 109 9.63 22.17 14.17
N GLU A 110 8.76 21.62 15.03
CA GLU A 110 8.14 20.30 14.80
C GLU A 110 7.44 20.26 13.43
N GLY A 111 6.52 21.20 13.18
CA GLY A 111 5.78 21.25 11.92
C GLY A 111 6.67 21.43 10.70
N LYS A 112 7.71 22.27 10.79
CA LYS A 112 8.69 22.48 9.71
C LYS A 112 9.41 21.17 9.35
N TYR A 113 9.97 20.48 10.33
CA TYR A 113 10.75 19.28 10.07
C TYR A 113 9.89 18.07 9.73
N LEU A 114 8.64 18.02 10.22
CA LEU A 114 7.67 17.03 9.80
C LEU A 114 7.29 17.18 8.31
N ALA A 115 7.13 18.42 7.82
CA ALA A 115 6.89 18.67 6.41
C ALA A 115 8.06 18.19 5.53
N ILE A 116 9.30 18.51 5.92
CA ILE A 116 10.50 18.04 5.20
C ILE A 116 10.60 16.50 5.21
N TYR A 117 10.25 15.85 6.33
CA TYR A 117 10.22 14.39 6.39
C TYR A 117 9.22 13.80 5.40
N ASN A 118 8.03 14.39 5.26
CA ASN A 118 7.02 13.90 4.33
C ASN A 118 7.52 13.95 2.87
N ASP A 119 8.25 15.00 2.49
CA ASP A 119 8.87 15.10 1.16
C ASP A 119 9.91 13.98 0.93
N TYR A 120 10.71 13.68 1.97
CA TYR A 120 11.66 12.56 1.91
C TYR A 120 10.97 11.19 1.81
N GLU A 121 9.85 11.01 2.52
CA GLU A 121 9.08 9.77 2.48
C GLU A 121 8.39 9.59 1.13
N GLU A 122 7.92 10.65 0.47
CA GLU A 122 7.37 10.59 -0.90
C GLU A 122 8.44 10.18 -1.94
N SER A 123 9.64 10.75 -1.82
CA SER A 123 10.79 10.33 -2.63
C SER A 123 11.18 8.87 -2.39
N THR A 124 11.05 8.39 -1.15
CA THR A 124 11.31 6.99 -0.78
C THR A 124 10.24 6.08 -1.37
N LYS A 125 8.96 6.45 -1.22
CA LYS A 125 7.82 5.73 -1.80
C LYS A 125 8.00 5.50 -3.28
N THR A 126 8.36 6.54 -4.03
CA THR A 126 8.54 6.46 -5.49
C THR A 126 9.60 5.41 -5.88
N GLN A 127 10.72 5.35 -5.14
CA GLN A 127 11.76 4.36 -5.37
C GLN A 127 11.31 2.94 -5.02
N ILE A 128 10.60 2.80 -3.89
CA ILE A 128 10.02 1.52 -3.45
C ILE A 128 8.99 1.01 -4.46
N ASP A 129 8.05 1.85 -4.91
CA ASP A 129 7.04 1.50 -5.92
C ASP A 129 7.71 1.01 -7.21
N SER A 130 8.81 1.65 -7.63
CA SER A 130 9.58 1.21 -8.78
C SER A 130 10.21 -0.17 -8.57
N ILE A 131 10.76 -0.45 -7.39
CA ILE A 131 11.32 -1.77 -7.05
C ILE A 131 10.22 -2.82 -7.10
N ILE A 132 9.09 -2.58 -6.44
CA ILE A 132 7.94 -3.49 -6.40
C ILE A 132 7.42 -3.76 -7.81
N SER A 133 7.26 -2.72 -8.63
CA SER A 133 6.81 -2.87 -10.02
C SER A 133 7.78 -3.73 -10.84
N ASN A 134 9.09 -3.52 -10.69
CA ASN A 134 10.09 -4.30 -11.41
C ASN A 134 10.15 -5.76 -10.94
N MET A 135 10.00 -5.99 -9.63
CA MET A 135 9.86 -7.33 -9.05
C MET A 135 8.65 -8.08 -9.65
N GLN A 136 7.49 -7.43 -9.69
CA GLN A 136 6.28 -8.04 -10.25
C GLN A 136 6.42 -8.33 -11.74
N LYS A 137 7.05 -7.43 -12.52
CA LYS A 137 7.34 -7.67 -13.94
C LYS A 137 8.25 -8.89 -14.14
N GLU A 138 9.24 -9.09 -13.28
CA GLU A 138 10.15 -10.23 -13.35
C GLU A 138 9.45 -11.55 -12.99
N VAL A 139 8.52 -11.53 -12.03
CA VAL A 139 7.69 -12.71 -11.72
C VAL A 139 6.81 -13.08 -12.92
N ILE A 140 6.17 -12.09 -13.55
CA ILE A 140 5.32 -12.31 -14.74
C ILE A 140 6.16 -12.79 -15.93
N SER A 141 7.36 -12.23 -16.17
CA SER A 141 8.23 -12.64 -17.28
C SER A 141 8.68 -14.10 -17.18
N LYS A 142 8.71 -14.65 -15.96
CA LYS A 142 8.99 -16.06 -15.67
C LYS A 142 7.73 -16.95 -15.72
N ASN A 143 6.62 -16.43 -16.26
CA ASN A 143 5.32 -17.10 -16.38
C ASN A 143 4.69 -17.53 -15.03
N LEU A 144 4.97 -16.78 -13.97
CA LEU A 144 4.35 -16.99 -12.66
C LEU A 144 3.16 -16.03 -12.50
N THR A 145 2.08 -16.51 -11.88
CA THR A 145 0.86 -15.73 -11.64
C THR A 145 0.81 -15.14 -10.22
N ASN A 146 1.85 -15.36 -9.42
CA ASN A 146 1.94 -14.87 -8.05
C ASN A 146 1.97 -13.34 -8.01
N ASN A 147 1.16 -12.74 -7.13
CA ASN A 147 1.27 -11.34 -6.78
C ASN A 147 2.20 -11.21 -5.58
N ILE A 148 3.45 -10.81 -5.82
CA ILE A 148 4.41 -10.54 -4.75
C ILE A 148 4.39 -9.07 -4.33
N SER A 149 3.65 -8.22 -5.05
CA SER A 149 3.63 -6.78 -4.79
C SER A 149 2.98 -6.46 -3.44
N ASP A 150 1.90 -7.14 -3.10
CA ASP A 150 1.14 -6.88 -1.88
C ASP A 150 1.99 -7.07 -0.61
N GLU A 151 2.81 -8.13 -0.59
CA GLU A 151 3.75 -8.40 0.51
C GLU A 151 4.72 -7.23 0.69
N TYR A 152 5.32 -6.73 -0.39
CA TYR A 152 6.29 -5.65 -0.31
C TYR A 152 5.65 -4.28 -0.04
N VAL A 153 4.43 -4.04 -0.54
CA VAL A 153 3.65 -2.84 -0.17
C VAL A 153 3.43 -2.82 1.33
N GLU A 154 3.07 -3.96 1.92
CA GLU A 154 2.85 -4.07 3.36
C GLU A 154 4.15 -3.93 4.17
N LEU A 155 5.26 -4.54 3.72
CA LEU A 155 6.57 -4.35 4.34
C LEU A 155 6.98 -2.87 4.34
N TYR A 156 6.75 -2.16 3.24
CA TYR A 156 7.02 -0.72 3.17
C TYR A 156 6.14 0.08 4.13
N ARG A 157 4.83 -0.23 4.22
CA ARG A 157 3.91 0.43 5.16
C ARG A 157 4.41 0.33 6.59
N ILE A 158 4.81 -0.86 7.03
CA ILE A 158 5.35 -1.09 8.38
C ILE A 158 6.63 -0.29 8.62
N GLN A 159 7.54 -0.26 7.64
CA GLN A 159 8.79 0.50 7.75
C GLN A 159 8.54 2.01 7.82
N LYS A 160 7.63 2.52 6.99
CA LYS A 160 7.19 3.92 7.01
C LYS A 160 6.59 4.29 8.37
N GLU A 161 5.71 3.45 8.92
CA GLU A 161 5.09 3.66 10.24
C GLU A 161 6.15 3.76 11.35
N LYS A 162 7.14 2.86 11.36
CA LYS A 162 8.25 2.93 12.31
C LYS A 162 9.07 4.22 12.18
N ARG A 163 9.32 4.69 10.95
CA ARG A 163 10.07 5.92 10.71
C ARG A 163 9.29 7.16 11.14
N ILE A 164 8.00 7.27 10.81
CA ILE A 164 7.18 8.43 11.21
C ILE A 164 7.02 8.50 12.73
N GLU A 165 6.82 7.36 13.41
CA GLU A 165 6.76 7.31 14.88
C GLU A 165 8.05 7.86 15.49
N LYS A 166 9.21 7.43 14.96
CA LYS A 166 10.51 7.92 15.39
C LYS A 166 10.68 9.43 15.14
N VAL A 167 10.32 9.93 13.96
CA VAL A 167 10.37 11.36 13.62
C VAL A 167 9.56 12.17 14.62
N VAL A 168 8.30 11.81 14.80
CA VAL A 168 7.37 12.55 15.66
C VAL A 168 7.84 12.51 17.10
N ALA A 169 8.32 11.37 17.59
CA ALA A 169 8.85 11.25 18.94
C ALA A 169 10.09 12.13 19.18
N GLU A 170 11.02 12.21 18.22
CA GLU A 170 12.21 13.05 18.36
C GLU A 170 11.88 14.54 18.21
N LEU A 171 11.05 14.92 17.24
CA LEU A 171 10.68 16.33 17.02
C LEU A 171 9.87 16.91 18.18
N LYS A 172 9.00 16.12 18.82
CA LYS A 172 8.25 16.55 20.01
C LYS A 172 9.11 16.90 21.21
N LYS A 173 10.36 16.41 21.27
CA LYS A 173 11.31 16.78 22.34
C LYS A 173 11.90 18.17 22.11
N LEU A 174 11.75 18.72 20.91
CA LEU A 174 12.34 20.00 20.45
C LEU A 174 11.31 21.14 20.39
N SER A 175 10.09 20.88 20.80
CA SER A 175 8.96 21.81 20.83
C SER A 175 8.55 22.09 22.27
#